data_AF-A0A7Y1YFZ9-F1
#
_entry.id   AF-A0A7Y1YFZ9-F1
#
_cell.length_a   1.000
_cell.length_b   1.000
_cell.length_c   1.000
_cell.angle_alpha   90.00
_cell.angle_beta   90.00
_cell.angle_gamma   90.00
#
_symmetry.space_group_name_H-M   'P 1'
#
loop_
_entity.id
_entity.type
_entity.pdbx_description
1 polymer ?
#
loop_
_entity_poly.entity_id
_entity_poly.type
_entity_poly.pdbx_seq_one_letter_code
_entity_poly.pdbx_strand_id
1 'polypeptide(L)'
;MAEWNVGSFHSNGLQKKKERAVLVGLVHQDYTVRDIEDHLDELEFLAQTAGAKTRKRFMQSLKHPHPKTFVGSGKLEEIAEYVKKHDIDLVIFDEDLSGKQQSILEKRIERKIIDRSTLILDIFASRAQTAQAKTQVELAQMQYMLPRLRGLWTHLERQRGGIGMRGPGEKEIETDRRIVRDKISLLKTKLEKIDQQNTTQRKSRGDMIRVALVGYTNAGKSTIMNLLSKSKVFAEDKLFATLDTT
;
A
#
# COMPACT_ATOMS: atom_id res chain seq x y z
N MET A 1 -11.64 11.42 25.31
CA MET A 1 -10.90 11.77 24.10
C MET A 1 -10.29 10.49 23.56
N ALA A 2 -10.88 9.91 22.52
CA ALA A 2 -10.43 8.63 21.97
C ALA A 2 -9.20 8.87 21.08
N GLU A 3 -8.06 8.33 21.47
CA GLU A 3 -6.86 8.31 20.63
C GLU A 3 -7.13 7.48 19.38
N TRP A 4 -7.19 8.18 18.26
CA TRP A 4 -7.41 7.61 16.95
C TRP A 4 -6.04 7.22 16.36
N ASN A 5 -5.66 5.94 16.47
CA ASN A 5 -4.43 5.38 15.92
C ASN A 5 -4.55 5.06 14.42
N VAL A 6 -5.01 6.03 13.62
CA VAL A 6 -4.82 5.95 12.17
C VAL A 6 -3.41 6.43 11.88
N GLY A 7 -2.49 5.48 11.87
CA GLY A 7 -1.07 5.72 11.62
C GLY A 7 -0.14 5.49 12.80
N SER A 8 -0.53 4.73 13.84
CA SER A 8 0.47 4.14 14.73
C SER A 8 1.25 3.05 14.01
N PHE A 9 2.08 3.46 13.05
CA PHE A 9 3.33 2.78 12.74
C PHE A 9 4.28 2.98 13.93
N HIS A 10 3.87 2.52 15.12
CA HIS A 10 4.75 2.52 16.26
C HIS A 10 5.82 1.48 15.96
N SER A 11 7.00 2.01 15.65
CA SER A 11 8.28 1.34 15.75
C SER A 11 8.48 0.86 17.18
N ASN A 12 7.87 -0.27 17.53
CA ASN A 12 8.32 -1.03 18.68
C ASN A 12 9.65 -1.67 18.30
N GLY A 13 10.72 -0.98 18.66
CA GLY A 13 12.05 -1.54 18.72
C GLY A 13 12.06 -2.69 19.73
N LEU A 14 12.14 -3.90 19.21
CA LEU A 14 12.64 -5.14 19.80
C LEU A 14 12.48 -6.21 18.70
N GLN A 15 13.57 -6.52 17.98
CA GLN A 15 13.67 -7.49 16.88
C GLN A 15 12.36 -7.72 16.10
N LYS A 16 12.09 -6.91 15.05
CA LYS A 16 10.96 -7.11 14.13
C LYS A 16 11.01 -8.54 13.58
N LYS A 17 10.26 -9.46 14.19
CA LYS A 17 10.02 -10.79 13.66
C LYS A 17 9.40 -10.56 12.28
N LYS A 18 10.01 -11.08 11.21
CA LYS A 18 9.47 -10.92 9.84
C LYS A 18 8.02 -11.38 9.85
N GLU A 19 7.09 -10.48 9.52
CA GLU A 19 5.67 -10.79 9.46
C GLU A 19 5.46 -11.94 8.47
N ARG A 20 4.74 -12.98 8.88
CA ARG A 20 4.43 -14.10 7.99
C ARG A 20 3.26 -13.69 7.11
N ALA A 21 3.46 -13.74 5.81
CA ALA A 21 2.48 -13.33 4.83
C ALA A 21 1.93 -14.51 4.03
N VAL A 22 0.68 -14.38 3.62
CA VAL A 22 0.04 -15.18 2.57
C VAL A 22 -0.30 -14.27 1.41
N LEU A 23 -0.07 -14.73 0.18
CA LEU A 23 -0.43 -14.00 -1.04
C LEU A 23 -1.70 -14.58 -1.65
N VAL A 24 -2.56 -13.72 -2.19
CA VAL A 24 -3.82 -14.11 -2.83
C VAL A 24 -3.91 -13.45 -4.20
N GLY A 25 -3.98 -14.26 -5.24
CA GLY A 25 -4.19 -13.84 -6.63
C GLY A 25 -5.51 -14.37 -7.18
N LEU A 26 -6.07 -13.65 -8.16
CA LEU A 26 -7.29 -14.04 -8.84
C LEU A 26 -7.04 -14.16 -10.35
N VAL A 27 -7.38 -15.32 -10.92
CA VAL A 27 -7.38 -15.51 -12.37
C VAL A 27 -8.76 -15.13 -12.89
N HIS A 28 -8.88 -13.96 -13.51
CA HIS A 28 -10.09 -13.48 -14.18
C HIS A 28 -9.90 -13.32 -15.69
N GLN A 29 -10.96 -12.94 -16.41
CA GLN A 29 -11.03 -13.03 -17.89
C GLN A 29 -9.88 -12.34 -18.65
N ASP A 30 -9.23 -11.36 -18.05
CA ASP A 30 -8.17 -10.56 -18.68
C ASP A 30 -6.76 -11.16 -18.48
N TYR A 31 -6.64 -12.18 -17.63
CA TYR A 31 -5.35 -12.77 -17.25
C TYR A 31 -5.36 -14.29 -17.37
N THR A 32 -4.26 -14.83 -17.89
CA THR A 32 -4.00 -16.27 -17.84
C THR A 32 -3.50 -16.67 -16.46
N VAL A 33 -3.47 -17.98 -16.20
CA VAL A 33 -2.87 -18.52 -14.97
C VAL A 33 -1.41 -18.08 -14.84
N ARG A 34 -0.67 -18.07 -15.96
CA ARG A 34 0.73 -17.68 -16.01
C ARG A 34 0.94 -16.21 -15.65
N ASP A 35 0.08 -15.32 -16.15
CA ASP A 35 0.17 -13.89 -15.82
C ASP A 35 0.02 -13.67 -14.31
N ILE A 36 -0.92 -14.38 -13.67
CA ILE A 36 -1.11 -14.30 -12.21
C ILE A 36 0.06 -14.93 -11.45
N GLU A 37 0.68 -15.99 -11.96
CA GLU A 37 1.91 -16.54 -11.37
C GLU A 37 3.05 -15.50 -11.39
N ASP A 38 3.26 -14.84 -12.53
CA ASP A 38 4.27 -13.79 -12.68
C ASP A 38 3.96 -12.59 -11.77
N HIS A 39 2.69 -12.19 -11.64
CA HIS A 39 2.28 -11.16 -10.69
C HIS A 39 2.53 -11.56 -9.24
N LEU A 40 2.28 -12.81 -8.87
CA LEU A 40 2.52 -13.31 -7.51
C LEU A 40 4.02 -13.47 -7.20
N ASP A 41 4.86 -13.74 -8.20
CA ASP A 41 6.31 -13.68 -8.07
C ASP A 41 6.77 -12.25 -7.75
N GLU A 42 6.26 -11.26 -8.49
CA GLU A 42 6.53 -9.85 -8.21
C GLU A 42 5.99 -9.43 -6.83
N LEU A 43 4.77 -9.84 -6.48
CA LEU A 43 4.14 -9.53 -5.19
C LEU A 43 4.91 -10.15 -4.03
N GLU A 44 5.47 -11.35 -4.20
CA GLU A 44 6.36 -11.94 -3.22
C GLU A 44 7.61 -11.08 -3.02
N PHE A 45 8.21 -10.60 -4.11
CA PHE A 45 9.39 -9.74 -4.04
C PHE A 45 9.08 -8.37 -3.40
N LEU A 46 7.87 -7.81 -3.64
CA LEU A 46 7.36 -6.64 -2.92
C LEU A 46 7.23 -6.92 -1.42
N ALA A 47 6.60 -8.04 -1.05
CA ALA A 47 6.39 -8.42 0.34
C ALA A 47 7.73 -8.61 1.08
N GLN A 48 8.70 -9.26 0.43
CA GLN A 48 10.06 -9.40 0.95
C GLN A 48 10.75 -8.05 1.12
N THR A 49 10.59 -7.14 0.15
CA THR A 49 11.12 -5.77 0.22
C THR A 49 10.54 -4.99 1.40
N ALA A 50 9.26 -5.18 1.72
CA ALA A 50 8.59 -4.61 2.89
C ALA A 50 8.96 -5.29 4.23
N GLY A 51 9.70 -6.41 4.18
CA GLY A 51 10.15 -7.15 5.36
C GLY A 51 9.25 -8.32 5.79
N ALA A 52 8.24 -8.67 4.98
CA ALA A 52 7.41 -9.84 5.21
C ALA A 52 8.06 -11.13 4.65
N LYS A 53 7.70 -12.27 5.21
CA LYS A 53 8.09 -13.61 4.72
C LYS A 53 6.87 -14.35 4.23
N THR A 54 6.76 -14.51 2.92
CA THR A 54 5.71 -15.29 2.27
C THR A 54 5.77 -16.76 2.70
N ARG A 55 4.62 -17.33 3.05
CA ARG A 55 4.48 -18.73 3.49
C ARG A 55 3.69 -19.59 2.52
N LYS A 56 2.70 -19.00 1.84
CA LYS A 56 1.86 -19.68 0.86
C LYS A 56 1.26 -18.67 -0.09
N ARG A 57 1.00 -19.12 -1.31
CA ARG A 57 0.23 -18.43 -2.33
C ARG A 57 -1.10 -19.14 -2.53
N PHE A 58 -2.18 -18.38 -2.63
CA PHE A 58 -3.49 -18.88 -3.01
C PHE A 58 -3.88 -18.26 -4.33
N MET A 59 -4.41 -19.10 -5.21
CA MET A 59 -5.00 -18.67 -6.47
C MET A 59 -6.43 -19.19 -6.54
N GLN A 60 -7.30 -18.39 -7.15
CA GLN A 60 -8.65 -18.81 -7.51
C GLN A 60 -8.99 -18.29 -8.89
N SER A 61 -9.59 -19.16 -9.72
CA SER A 61 -10.18 -18.72 -10.98
C SER A 61 -11.63 -18.30 -10.76
N LEU A 62 -11.97 -17.07 -11.13
CA LEU A 62 -13.33 -16.53 -11.14
C LEU A 62 -13.49 -15.62 -12.37
N LYS A 63 -14.67 -15.59 -13.00
CA LYS A 63 -14.92 -14.68 -14.13
C LYS A 63 -14.68 -13.22 -13.78
N HIS A 64 -15.08 -12.81 -12.57
CA HIS A 64 -14.87 -11.48 -12.00
C HIS A 64 -14.62 -11.60 -10.49
N PRO A 65 -13.92 -10.63 -9.87
CA PRO A 65 -13.74 -10.59 -8.43
C PRO A 65 -15.07 -10.60 -7.67
N HIS A 66 -15.14 -11.36 -6.58
CA HIS A 66 -16.36 -11.39 -5.77
C HIS A 66 -16.58 -10.03 -5.08
N PRO A 67 -17.76 -9.40 -5.22
CA PRO A 67 -17.96 -8.00 -4.80
C PRO A 67 -17.85 -7.77 -3.29
N LYS A 68 -17.95 -8.82 -2.47
CA LYS A 68 -17.85 -8.73 -0.99
C LYS A 68 -16.51 -9.17 -0.42
N THR A 69 -15.79 -10.05 -1.09
CA THR A 69 -14.65 -10.77 -0.50
C THR A 69 -13.49 -10.93 -1.47
N PHE A 70 -13.60 -10.44 -2.71
CA PHE A 70 -12.66 -10.61 -3.81
C PHE A 70 -12.51 -12.06 -4.30
N VAL A 71 -12.35 -13.01 -3.37
CA VAL A 71 -12.41 -14.46 -3.57
C VAL A 71 -13.79 -15.04 -3.24
N GLY A 72 -14.07 -16.25 -3.70
CA GLY A 72 -15.29 -17.01 -3.34
C GLY A 72 -15.28 -17.51 -1.89
N SER A 73 -16.44 -17.88 -1.36
CA SER A 73 -16.61 -18.29 0.05
C SER A 73 -15.73 -19.49 0.46
N GLY A 74 -15.70 -20.56 -0.34
CA GLY A 74 -14.88 -21.74 -0.03
C GLY A 74 -13.38 -21.43 0.01
N LYS A 75 -12.90 -20.55 -0.89
CA LYS A 75 -11.50 -20.12 -0.89
C LYS A 75 -11.19 -19.22 0.31
N LEU A 76 -12.13 -18.36 0.70
CA LEU A 76 -12.00 -17.53 1.89
C LEU A 76 -11.88 -18.37 3.16
N GLU A 77 -12.70 -19.42 3.29
CA GLU A 77 -12.64 -20.37 4.41
C GLU A 77 -11.29 -21.11 4.43
N GLU A 78 -10.83 -21.60 3.27
CA GLU A 78 -9.52 -22.23 3.13
C GLU A 78 -8.36 -21.30 3.57
N ILE A 79 -8.42 -20.03 3.15
CA ILE A 79 -7.43 -19.02 3.54
C ILE A 79 -7.48 -18.77 5.05
N ALA A 80 -8.67 -18.59 5.63
CA ALA A 80 -8.85 -18.32 7.05
C ALA A 80 -8.35 -19.49 7.92
N GLU A 81 -8.65 -20.73 7.54
CA GLU A 81 -8.15 -21.92 8.22
C GLU A 81 -6.63 -22.02 8.17
N TYR A 82 -6.03 -21.79 7.00
CA TYR A 82 -4.58 -21.81 6.85
C TYR A 82 -3.92 -20.72 7.69
N VAL A 83 -4.47 -19.50 7.65
CA VAL A 83 -4.01 -18.36 8.43
C VAL A 83 -4.00 -18.68 9.92
N LYS A 84 -5.09 -19.26 10.44
CA LYS A 84 -5.19 -19.66 11.84
C LYS A 84 -4.24 -20.79 12.21
N LYS A 85 -4.15 -21.83 11.37
CA LYS A 85 -3.31 -23.02 11.60
C LYS A 85 -1.81 -22.71 11.60
N HIS A 86 -1.36 -21.81 10.71
CA HIS A 86 0.06 -21.49 10.53
C HIS A 86 0.46 -20.17 11.20
N ASP A 87 -0.47 -19.56 11.95
CA ASP A 87 -0.32 -18.29 12.65
C ASP A 87 0.22 -17.20 11.73
N ILE A 88 -0.45 -16.99 10.60
CA ILE A 88 -0.09 -15.97 9.62
C ILE A 88 -0.47 -14.59 10.17
N ASP A 89 0.43 -13.61 9.99
CA ASP A 89 0.28 -12.26 10.52
C ASP A 89 -0.46 -11.34 9.52
N LEU A 90 -0.24 -11.58 8.23
CA LEU A 90 -0.65 -10.71 7.12
C LEU A 90 -1.18 -11.49 5.92
N VAL A 91 -2.25 -11.00 5.29
CA VAL A 91 -2.72 -11.49 3.98
C VAL A 91 -2.64 -10.35 2.97
N ILE A 92 -1.96 -10.61 1.84
CA ILE A 92 -1.69 -9.64 0.79
C ILE A 92 -2.45 -10.06 -0.47
N PHE A 93 -3.29 -9.17 -0.98
CA PHE A 93 -4.01 -9.34 -2.23
C PHE A 93 -3.26 -8.66 -3.37
N ASP A 94 -3.16 -9.33 -4.52
CA ASP A 94 -2.46 -8.81 -5.71
C ASP A 94 -3.17 -7.61 -6.36
N GLU A 95 -4.49 -7.52 -6.18
CA GLU A 95 -5.28 -6.41 -6.70
C GLU A 95 -5.82 -5.51 -5.59
N ASP A 96 -6.20 -4.29 -5.98
CA ASP A 96 -6.85 -3.34 -5.10
C ASP A 96 -8.19 -3.88 -4.59
N LEU A 97 -8.34 -3.91 -3.27
CA LEU A 97 -9.61 -4.24 -2.65
C LEU A 97 -10.51 -3.00 -2.67
N SER A 98 -11.81 -3.13 -2.39
CA SER A 98 -12.61 -1.99 -1.94
C SER A 98 -12.57 -1.90 -0.42
N GLY A 99 -12.84 -0.72 0.15
CA GLY A 99 -12.90 -0.58 1.62
C GLY A 99 -13.92 -1.55 2.27
N LYS A 100 -15.00 -1.91 1.54
CA LYS A 100 -15.98 -2.91 1.99
C LYS A 100 -15.41 -4.33 1.95
N GLN A 101 -14.71 -4.70 0.88
CA GLN A 101 -14.06 -6.02 0.80
C GLN A 101 -13.01 -6.17 1.89
N GLN A 102 -12.13 -5.17 2.07
CA GLN A 102 -11.10 -5.18 3.11
C GLN A 102 -11.69 -5.38 4.50
N SER A 103 -12.71 -4.58 4.86
CA SER A 103 -13.42 -4.68 6.13
C SER A 103 -14.00 -6.09 6.36
N ILE A 104 -14.70 -6.65 5.36
CA ILE A 104 -15.28 -8.00 5.46
C ILE A 104 -14.20 -9.08 5.61
N LEU A 105 -13.10 -8.95 4.87
CA LEU A 105 -11.98 -9.89 4.92
C LEU A 105 -11.28 -9.85 6.28
N GLU A 106 -11.00 -8.66 6.82
CA GLU A 106 -10.42 -8.49 8.16
C GLU A 106 -11.30 -9.14 9.23
N LYS A 107 -12.62 -8.95 9.14
CA LYS A 107 -13.57 -9.56 10.08
C LYS A 107 -13.63 -11.08 9.96
N ARG A 108 -13.45 -11.64 8.77
CA ARG A 108 -13.57 -13.09 8.52
C ARG A 108 -12.28 -13.85 8.80
N ILE A 109 -11.13 -13.24 8.51
CA ILE A 109 -9.80 -13.84 8.62
C ILE A 109 -9.16 -13.50 9.98
N GLU A 110 -9.62 -12.42 10.64
CA GLU A 110 -9.12 -11.96 11.95
C GLU A 110 -7.62 -11.63 11.93
N ARG A 111 -7.10 -11.21 10.77
CA ARG A 111 -5.71 -10.77 10.57
C ARG A 111 -5.66 -9.54 9.68
N LYS A 112 -4.49 -8.90 9.64
CA LYS A 112 -4.25 -7.72 8.82
C LYS A 112 -4.39 -8.07 7.33
N ILE A 113 -5.19 -7.30 6.61
CA ILE A 113 -5.39 -7.43 5.17
C ILE A 113 -4.81 -6.20 4.49
N ILE A 114 -3.95 -6.41 3.49
CA ILE A 114 -3.45 -5.35 2.62
C ILE A 114 -3.60 -5.75 1.16
N ASP A 115 -3.69 -4.75 0.29
CA ASP A 115 -3.60 -4.91 -1.16
C ASP A 115 -2.24 -4.43 -1.68
N ARG A 116 -2.00 -4.69 -2.97
CA ARG A 116 -0.76 -4.35 -3.66
C ARG A 116 -0.43 -2.86 -3.59
N SER A 117 -1.41 -1.97 -3.79
CA SER A 117 -1.16 -0.52 -3.70
C SER A 117 -0.77 -0.09 -2.29
N THR A 118 -1.42 -0.62 -1.25
CA THR A 118 -1.02 -0.33 0.14
C THR A 118 0.40 -0.81 0.41
N LEU A 119 0.76 -2.02 -0.04
CA LEU A 119 2.11 -2.56 0.10
C LEU A 119 3.16 -1.68 -0.59
N ILE A 120 2.87 -1.22 -1.82
CA ILE A 120 3.76 -0.31 -2.57
C ILE A 120 3.93 1.02 -1.83
N LEU A 121 2.84 1.60 -1.34
CA LEU A 121 2.89 2.85 -0.58
C LEU A 121 3.68 2.71 0.73
N ASP A 122 3.58 1.57 1.41
CA ASP A 122 4.38 1.28 2.62
C ASP A 122 5.87 1.15 2.30
N ILE A 123 6.23 0.49 1.20
CA ILE A 123 7.62 0.44 0.73
C ILE A 123 8.09 1.86 0.43
N PHE A 124 7.31 2.66 -0.29
CA PHE A 124 7.66 4.04 -0.57
C PHE A 124 7.85 4.89 0.69
N ALA A 125 6.99 4.73 1.69
CA ALA A 125 7.10 5.45 2.95
C ALA A 125 8.38 5.09 3.69
N SER A 126 8.78 3.81 3.65
CA SER A 126 10.04 3.35 4.27
C SER A 126 11.29 3.88 3.54
N ARG A 127 11.19 4.18 2.24
CA ARG A 127 12.31 4.59 1.40
C ARG A 127 12.44 6.11 1.25
N ALA A 128 11.34 6.86 1.36
CA ALA A 128 11.34 8.31 1.19
C ALA A 128 12.26 9.00 2.20
N GLN A 129 13.40 9.54 1.75
CA GLN A 129 14.34 10.26 2.61
C GLN A 129 14.11 11.77 2.57
N THR A 130 13.90 12.32 1.38
CA THR A 130 13.75 13.75 1.18
C THR A 130 12.39 14.26 1.69
N ALA A 131 12.34 15.54 2.06
CA ALA A 131 11.08 16.18 2.46
C ALA A 131 10.04 16.15 1.32
N GLN A 132 10.50 16.24 0.07
CA GLN A 132 9.66 16.12 -1.11
C GLN A 132 9.06 14.72 -1.23
N ALA A 133 9.89 13.67 -1.25
CA ALA A 133 9.43 12.29 -1.38
C ALA A 133 8.47 11.92 -0.24
N LYS A 134 8.81 12.29 1.01
CA LYS A 134 7.93 12.06 2.17
C LYS A 134 6.57 12.72 1.99
N THR A 135 6.54 13.97 1.53
CA THR A 135 5.29 14.71 1.30
C THR A 135 4.48 14.09 0.16
N GLN A 136 5.12 13.62 -0.92
CA GLN A 136 4.44 12.94 -2.03
C GLN A 136 3.84 11.61 -1.61
N VAL A 137 4.59 10.79 -0.89
CA VAL A 137 4.12 9.49 -0.42
C VAL A 137 2.98 9.63 0.57
N GLU A 138 3.10 10.57 1.53
CA GLU A 138 2.01 10.84 2.48
C GLU A 138 0.75 11.34 1.76
N LEU A 139 0.90 12.22 0.77
CA LEU A 139 -0.22 12.67 -0.07
C LEU A 139 -0.89 11.49 -0.77
N ALA A 140 -0.11 10.60 -1.38
CA ALA A 140 -0.63 9.42 -2.06
C ALA A 140 -1.36 8.47 -1.09
N GLN A 141 -0.82 8.23 0.10
CA GLN A 141 -1.48 7.44 1.14
C GLN A 141 -2.82 8.04 1.55
N MET A 142 -2.89 9.37 1.76
CA MET A 142 -4.15 10.03 2.13
C MET A 142 -5.19 9.95 1.00
N GLN A 143 -4.77 10.15 -0.24
CA GLN A 143 -5.64 10.04 -1.41
C GLN A 143 -6.16 8.62 -1.61
N TYR A 144 -5.33 7.62 -1.39
CA TYR A 144 -5.70 6.21 -1.48
C TYR A 144 -6.68 5.80 -0.37
N MET A 145 -6.45 6.28 0.86
CA MET A 145 -7.27 5.96 2.02
C MET A 145 -8.65 6.64 1.97
N LEU A 146 -8.73 7.90 1.50
CA LEU A 146 -9.95 8.71 1.52
C LEU A 146 -11.22 8.01 0.98
N PRO A 147 -11.22 7.38 -0.23
CA PRO A 147 -12.40 6.67 -0.73
C PRO A 147 -12.71 5.38 0.06
N ARG A 148 -11.73 4.83 0.78
CA ARG A 148 -11.83 3.55 1.50
C ARG A 148 -12.33 3.70 2.94
N LEU A 149 -12.22 4.89 3.54
CA LEU A 149 -12.65 5.17 4.92
C LEU A 149 -14.09 4.73 5.22
N ARG A 150 -15.03 4.97 4.30
CA ARG A 150 -16.44 4.57 4.49
C ARG A 150 -16.61 3.08 4.75
N GLY A 151 -15.80 2.23 4.13
CA GLY A 151 -15.89 0.78 4.29
C GLY A 151 -15.50 0.32 5.69
N LEU A 152 -14.43 0.91 6.25
CA LEU A 152 -13.87 0.59 7.57
C LEU A 152 -14.86 0.90 8.72
N TRP A 153 -15.68 1.95 8.56
CA TRP A 153 -16.63 2.39 9.58
C TRP A 153 -17.91 1.54 9.69
N THR A 154 -18.27 0.76 8.66
CA THR A 154 -19.48 -0.09 8.70
C THR A 154 -19.45 -1.18 9.76
N HIS A 155 -18.28 -1.46 10.37
CA HIS A 155 -18.13 -2.39 11.48
C HIS A 155 -18.35 -1.76 12.85
N LEU A 156 -18.10 -0.46 13.01
CA LEU A 156 -18.24 0.26 14.28
C LEU A 156 -19.72 0.56 14.62
N GLU A 157 -20.56 0.83 13.61
CA GLU A 157 -22.00 1.10 13.82
C GLU A 157 -22.75 -0.09 14.42
N ARG A 158 -22.35 -1.33 14.09
CA ARG A 158 -23.03 -2.54 14.59
C ARG A 158 -22.68 -2.92 16.03
N GLN A 159 -21.54 -2.45 16.54
CA GLN A 159 -21.10 -2.77 17.90
C GLN A 159 -21.73 -1.85 18.95
N ARG A 160 -22.26 -0.69 18.55
CA ARG A 160 -22.90 0.31 19.43
C ARG A 160 -24.44 0.28 19.37
N GLY A 161 -25.04 -0.85 19.01
CA GLY A 161 -26.47 -1.00 18.78
C GLY A 161 -27.37 -0.33 19.83
N GLY A 162 -28.03 0.76 19.42
CA GLY A 162 -29.08 1.46 20.16
C GLY A 162 -30.12 1.98 19.18
N ILE A 163 -31.38 1.62 19.41
CA ILE A 163 -32.54 1.95 18.56
C ILE A 163 -32.65 3.47 18.38
N GLY A 164 -32.57 3.95 17.13
CA GLY A 164 -32.96 5.32 16.77
C GLY A 164 -31.83 6.31 16.41
N MET A 165 -30.56 5.92 16.43
CA MET A 165 -29.45 6.83 16.12
C MET A 165 -28.95 6.72 14.67
N ARG A 166 -29.77 7.14 13.69
CA ARG A 166 -29.24 7.63 12.40
C ARG A 166 -28.60 9.00 12.66
N GLY A 167 -27.30 9.07 12.94
CA GLY A 167 -26.67 10.38 13.16
C GLY A 167 -25.26 10.46 13.74
N PRO A 168 -24.81 9.58 14.65
CA PRO A 168 -23.47 9.71 15.22
C PRO A 168 -22.38 9.17 14.28
N GLY A 169 -22.54 7.97 13.73
CA GLY A 169 -21.55 7.33 12.83
C GLY A 169 -21.35 8.09 11.52
N GLU A 170 -22.43 8.54 10.88
CA GLU A 170 -22.34 9.35 9.65
C GLU A 170 -21.61 10.69 9.88
N LYS A 171 -21.82 11.33 11.05
CA LYS A 171 -21.12 12.57 11.41
C LYS A 171 -19.65 12.33 11.73
N GLU A 172 -19.31 11.24 12.42
CA GLU A 172 -17.91 10.85 12.68
C GLU A 172 -17.18 10.58 11.35
N ILE A 173 -17.78 9.81 10.44
CA ILE A 173 -17.22 9.55 9.10
C ILE A 173 -16.98 10.85 8.33
N GLU A 174 -17.95 11.77 8.29
CA GLU A 174 -17.77 13.01 7.54
C GLU A 174 -16.72 13.93 8.19
N THR A 175 -16.60 13.89 9.53
CA THR A 175 -15.55 14.60 10.26
C THR A 175 -14.17 14.07 9.89
N ASP A 176 -13.95 12.76 9.89
CA ASP A 176 -12.67 12.18 9.48
C ASP A 176 -12.35 12.46 8.02
N ARG A 177 -13.34 12.33 7.14
CA ARG A 177 -13.17 12.64 5.72
C ARG A 177 -12.78 14.10 5.54
N ARG A 178 -13.35 15.01 6.33
CA ARG A 178 -12.95 16.42 6.33
C ARG A 178 -11.51 16.58 6.78
N ILE A 179 -11.09 15.96 7.88
CA ILE A 179 -9.70 15.99 8.37
C ILE A 179 -8.73 15.49 7.29
N VAL A 180 -9.04 14.36 6.64
CA VAL A 180 -8.19 13.80 5.57
C VAL A 180 -8.15 14.72 4.35
N ARG A 181 -9.27 15.33 3.96
CA ARG A 181 -9.30 16.33 2.87
C ARG A 181 -8.47 17.57 3.19
N ASP A 182 -8.58 18.08 4.42
CA ASP A 182 -7.82 19.25 4.87
C ASP A 182 -6.31 18.92 4.86
N LYS A 183 -5.94 17.71 5.28
CA LYS A 183 -4.56 17.22 5.20
C LYS A 183 -4.06 17.08 3.76
N ILE A 184 -4.89 16.55 2.85
CA ILE A 184 -4.58 16.49 1.41
C ILE A 184 -4.34 17.89 0.85
N SER A 185 -5.19 18.87 1.20
CA SER A 185 -5.05 20.26 0.76
C SER A 185 -3.73 20.86 1.25
N LEU A 186 -3.41 20.67 2.53
CA LEU A 186 -2.15 21.12 3.12
C LEU A 186 -0.92 20.51 2.42
N LEU A 187 -0.94 19.19 2.19
CA LEU A 187 0.17 18.48 1.54
C LEU A 187 0.37 18.93 0.10
N LYS A 188 -0.70 19.19 -0.66
CA LYS A 188 -0.63 19.76 -2.02
C LYS A 188 0.05 21.13 -2.02
N THR A 189 -0.41 22.04 -1.17
CA THR A 189 0.19 23.39 -1.04
C THR A 189 1.66 23.32 -0.63
N LYS A 190 2.02 22.37 0.25
CA LYS A 190 3.42 22.14 0.64
C LYS A 190 4.25 21.64 -0.55
N LEU A 191 3.69 20.75 -1.36
CA LEU A 191 4.34 20.24 -2.57
C LEU A 191 4.61 21.35 -3.59
N GLU A 192 3.64 22.23 -3.82
CA GLU A 192 3.76 23.38 -4.72
C GLU A 192 4.90 24.31 -4.30
N LYS A 193 5.03 24.59 -2.99
CA LYS A 193 6.15 25.39 -2.45
C LYS A 193 7.51 24.74 -2.70
N ILE A 194 7.61 23.42 -2.52
CA ILE A 194 8.85 22.67 -2.79
C ILE A 194 9.18 22.73 -4.29
N ASP A 195 8.19 22.60 -5.17
CA ASP A 195 8.41 22.63 -6.62
C ASP A 195 8.86 24.00 -7.12
N GLN A 196 8.31 25.09 -6.56
CA GLN A 196 8.77 26.46 -6.83
C GLN A 196 10.24 26.67 -6.44
N GLN A 197 10.66 26.14 -5.28
CA GLN A 197 12.05 26.19 -4.83
C GLN A 197 12.98 25.40 -5.77
N ASN A 198 12.58 24.19 -6.16
CA ASN A 198 13.34 23.36 -7.09
C ASN A 198 13.48 24.01 -8.47
N THR A 199 12.41 24.62 -8.99
CA THR A 199 12.43 25.33 -10.27
C THR A 199 13.42 26.50 -10.24
N THR A 200 13.45 27.25 -9.13
CA THR A 200 14.40 28.35 -8.94
C THR A 200 15.85 27.86 -8.91
N GLN A 201 16.13 26.76 -8.20
CA GLN A 201 17.46 26.14 -8.19
C GLN A 201 17.88 25.59 -9.56
N ARG A 202 16.93 25.12 -10.37
CA ARG A 202 17.22 24.62 -11.72
C ARG A 202 17.55 25.74 -12.70
N LYS A 203 17.00 26.95 -12.53
CA LYS A 203 17.30 28.11 -13.39
C LYS A 203 18.77 28.54 -13.32
N SER A 204 19.51 28.21 -12.26
CA SER A 204 20.94 28.52 -12.16
C SER A 204 21.86 27.50 -12.85
N ARG A 205 21.31 26.38 -13.35
CA ARG A 205 22.05 25.36 -14.10
C ARG A 205 21.70 25.52 -15.59
N GLY A 206 22.63 26.06 -16.38
CA GLY A 206 22.47 26.38 -17.82
C GLY A 206 22.23 25.16 -18.74
N ASP A 207 22.37 25.36 -20.06
CA ASP A 207 22.05 24.43 -21.18
C ASP A 207 22.78 23.07 -21.12
N MET A 208 22.42 22.22 -20.17
CA MET A 208 22.89 20.83 -20.08
C MET A 208 21.88 19.89 -20.74
N ILE A 209 22.39 18.94 -21.52
CA ILE A 209 21.61 17.83 -22.09
C ILE A 209 21.10 16.95 -20.95
N ARG A 210 19.78 16.74 -20.89
CA ARG A 210 19.13 15.92 -19.87
C ARG A 210 18.78 14.56 -20.44
N VAL A 211 19.18 13.51 -19.72
CA VAL A 211 18.89 12.11 -20.08
C VAL A 211 18.17 11.47 -18.89
N ALA A 212 17.12 10.69 -19.17
CA ALA A 212 16.38 9.93 -18.17
C ALA A 212 16.41 8.43 -18.49
N LEU A 213 16.69 7.61 -17.47
CA LEU A 213 16.57 6.15 -17.56
C LEU A 213 15.19 5.71 -17.07
N VAL A 214 14.44 5.03 -17.93
CA VAL A 214 13.09 4.50 -17.63
C VAL A 214 13.09 2.99 -17.82
N GLY A 215 12.29 2.29 -17.02
CA GLY A 215 12.17 0.82 -17.05
C GLY A 215 11.54 0.30 -15.75
N TYR A 216 11.28 -1.01 -15.68
CA TYR A 216 10.68 -1.65 -14.49
C TYR A 216 11.59 -1.57 -13.26
N THR A 217 10.99 -1.71 -12.09
CA THR A 217 11.69 -1.86 -10.82
C THR A 217 12.64 -3.06 -10.89
N ASN A 218 13.84 -2.91 -10.34
CA ASN A 218 14.90 -3.93 -10.39
C ASN A 218 15.46 -4.29 -11.79
N ALA A 219 15.16 -3.52 -12.85
CA ALA A 219 15.73 -3.73 -14.19
C ALA A 219 17.20 -3.27 -14.36
N GLY A 220 17.95 -3.07 -13.26
CA GLY A 220 19.36 -2.63 -13.30
C GLY A 220 19.58 -1.12 -13.61
N LYS A 221 18.53 -0.30 -13.58
CA LYS A 221 18.63 1.16 -13.86
C LYS A 221 19.67 1.86 -12.99
N SER A 222 19.67 1.61 -11.68
CA SER A 222 20.62 2.22 -10.73
C SER A 222 22.06 1.75 -10.99
N THR A 223 22.23 0.49 -11.41
CA THR A 223 23.53 -0.06 -11.80
C THR A 223 24.11 0.68 -13.01
N ILE A 224 23.30 0.87 -14.06
CA ILE A 224 23.71 1.62 -15.26
C ILE A 224 24.00 3.08 -14.91
N MET A 225 23.15 3.71 -14.08
CA MET A 225 23.36 5.08 -13.66
C MET A 225 24.68 5.26 -12.91
N ASN A 226 25.02 4.35 -11.99
CA ASN A 226 26.29 4.38 -11.26
C ASN A 226 27.50 4.21 -12.18
N LEU A 227 27.41 3.28 -13.14
CA LEU A 227 28.46 3.04 -14.14
C LEU A 227 28.71 4.30 -15.00
N LEU A 228 27.64 4.97 -15.43
CA LEU A 228 27.74 6.14 -16.32
C LEU A 228 28.14 7.42 -15.59
N SER A 229 27.66 7.64 -14.37
CA SER A 229 27.80 8.91 -13.66
C SER A 229 28.87 8.93 -12.56
N LYS A 230 29.53 7.80 -12.29
CA LYS A 230 30.41 7.60 -11.11
C LYS A 230 29.76 7.99 -9.78
N SER A 231 28.43 8.10 -9.75
CA SER A 231 27.67 8.39 -8.55
C SER A 231 27.52 7.12 -7.70
N LYS A 232 27.30 7.30 -6.39
CA LYS A 232 26.99 6.21 -5.46
C LYS A 232 25.48 6.18 -5.20
N VAL A 233 24.68 6.00 -6.25
CA VAL A 233 23.24 5.76 -6.08
C VAL A 233 23.06 4.36 -5.48
N PHE A 234 22.22 4.24 -4.47
CA PHE A 234 21.97 2.99 -3.76
C PHE A 234 21.39 1.94 -4.72
N ALA A 235 22.05 0.79 -4.88
CA ALA A 235 21.60 -0.31 -5.72
C ALA A 235 21.61 -1.60 -4.89
N GLU A 236 20.42 -2.15 -4.62
CA GLU A 236 20.22 -3.45 -3.99
C GLU A 236 19.21 -4.24 -4.82
N ASP A 237 19.26 -5.57 -4.72
CA ASP A 237 18.26 -6.48 -5.27
C ASP A 237 16.96 -6.41 -4.44
N LYS A 238 16.28 -5.26 -4.51
CA LYS A 238 15.02 -4.93 -3.85
C LYS A 238 14.22 -3.96 -4.72
N LEU A 239 12.90 -4.08 -4.70
CA LEU A 239 12.04 -3.15 -5.44
C LEU A 239 12.12 -1.75 -4.83
N PHE A 240 12.06 -0.74 -5.70
CA PHE A 240 12.08 0.68 -5.30
C PHE A 240 13.29 1.08 -4.44
N ALA A 241 14.46 0.47 -4.70
CA ALA A 241 15.72 0.79 -4.02
C ALA A 241 16.11 2.29 -4.11
N THR A 242 15.63 3.00 -5.13
CA THR A 242 15.87 4.42 -5.38
C THR A 242 14.56 5.14 -5.64
N LEU A 243 14.17 6.02 -4.74
CA LEU A 243 12.95 6.84 -4.85
C LEU A 243 13.26 8.33 -5.06
N ASP A 244 14.39 8.79 -4.53
CA ASP A 244 14.86 10.16 -4.68
C ASP A 244 15.63 10.33 -6.01
N THR A 245 15.42 11.46 -6.67
CA THR A 245 16.16 11.84 -7.87
C THR A 245 17.47 12.54 -7.50
N THR A 246 18.58 12.08 -8.08
CA THR A 246 19.89 12.77 -8.05
C THR A 246 19.97 13.90 -9.07
#